data_AF-A0A2P8F6L4-F1
#
_entry.id   AF-A0A2P8F6L4-F1
#
_cell.length_a   1.000
_cell.length_b   1.000
_cell.length_c   1.000
_cell.angle_alpha   90.00
_cell.angle_beta   90.00
_cell.angle_gamma   90.00
#
_symmetry.space_group_name_H-M   'P 1'
#
loop_
_entity.id
_entity.type
_entity.pdbx_description
1 polymer ?
#
loop_
_entity_poly.entity_id
_entity_poly.type
_entity_poly.pdbx_seq_one_letter_code
_entity_poly.pdbx_strand_id
1 'polypeptide(L)'
;MRRFLTNLTFFVVLGFAVFWFITRPESFADDALAGLTADTSRGETVFHAAGCASCHTAPGVDSKGAPVLSGGQRFPSDFGTFIAPNISSDPTHGIGEWSALDLANAMKFGTSPDGQHYYPAFPYTSYARAEVQDIVDLHAYLATLPGDATPSQPHEVGFPFNIRLAMGGWKFLFFSDEWTIGAPNEQLERGRYLVEALGHCAECHTPRGPLGNLDNSAWLTGAPDPSGKGRVPDITPQTLGWSEGDLAYYFESGFTPDFDSSGGHMAHVVENLGKLPAQDREAIAAYLIALP
;
A
#
# COMPACT_ATOMS: atom_id res chain seq x y z
N MET A 1 -47.48 21.84 -13.96
CA MET A 1 -47.25 20.42 -13.57
C MET A 1 -46.26 19.69 -14.50
N ARG A 2 -46.49 19.60 -15.82
CA ARG A 2 -45.60 18.89 -16.76
C ARG A 2 -44.14 19.39 -16.76
N ARG A 3 -43.91 20.71 -16.85
CA ARG A 3 -42.55 21.32 -16.80
C ARG A 3 -41.83 21.08 -15.46
N PHE A 4 -42.57 21.11 -14.36
CA PHE A 4 -42.03 20.83 -13.02
C PHE A 4 -41.58 19.37 -12.91
N LEU A 5 -42.40 18.43 -13.38
CA LEU A 5 -42.05 17.00 -13.41
C LEU A 5 -40.85 16.73 -14.33
N THR A 6 -40.79 17.37 -15.50
CA THR A 6 -39.63 17.24 -16.41
C THR A 6 -38.33 17.74 -15.77
N ASN A 7 -38.37 18.90 -15.11
CA ASN A 7 -37.20 19.43 -14.41
C ASN A 7 -36.77 18.53 -13.24
N LEU A 8 -37.73 18.05 -12.45
CA LEU A 8 -37.46 17.13 -11.35
C LEU A 8 -36.80 15.84 -11.84
N THR A 9 -37.36 15.22 -12.90
CA THR A 9 -36.77 14.02 -13.51
C THR A 9 -35.36 14.28 -14.01
N PHE A 10 -35.12 15.42 -14.67
CA PHE A 10 -33.78 15.79 -15.13
C PHE A 10 -32.77 15.87 -13.98
N PHE A 11 -33.10 16.56 -12.89
CA PHE A 11 -32.20 16.68 -11.74
C PHE A 11 -31.97 15.36 -11.00
N VAL A 12 -32.99 14.49 -10.93
CA VAL A 12 -32.83 13.14 -10.36
C VAL A 12 -31.88 12.30 -11.20
N VAL A 13 -32.06 12.30 -12.53
CA VAL A 13 -31.18 11.57 -13.46
C VAL A 13 -29.76 12.11 -13.41
N LEU A 14 -29.59 13.44 -13.41
CA LEU A 14 -28.28 14.08 -13.30
C LEU A 14 -27.62 13.75 -11.97
N GLY A 15 -28.36 13.82 -10.86
CA GLY A 15 -27.86 13.46 -9.53
C GLY A 15 -27.42 12.01 -9.45
N PHE A 16 -28.20 11.09 -10.03
CA PHE A 16 -27.81 9.68 -10.12
C PHE A 16 -26.57 9.46 -10.99
N ALA A 17 -26.47 10.13 -12.14
CA ALA A 17 -25.31 10.04 -13.02
C ALA A 17 -24.03 10.55 -12.35
N VAL A 18 -24.11 11.69 -11.65
CA VAL A 18 -22.99 12.24 -10.87
C VAL A 18 -22.61 11.31 -9.72
N PHE A 19 -23.60 10.82 -8.97
CA PHE A 19 -23.37 9.86 -7.89
C PHE A 19 -22.66 8.61 -8.42
N TRP A 20 -23.21 7.99 -9.47
CA TRP A 20 -22.61 6.82 -10.11
C TRP A 20 -21.19 7.10 -10.61
N PHE A 21 -20.95 8.25 -11.24
CA PHE A 21 -19.63 8.63 -11.73
C PHE A 21 -18.60 8.78 -10.61
N ILE A 22 -18.99 9.37 -9.47
CA ILE A 22 -18.12 9.54 -8.30
C ILE A 22 -17.88 8.21 -7.59
N THR A 23 -18.90 7.35 -7.51
CA THR A 23 -18.84 6.13 -6.69
C THR A 23 -18.44 4.87 -7.45
N ARG A 24 -18.26 4.95 -8.77
CA ARG A 24 -17.83 3.78 -9.55
C ARG A 24 -16.34 3.50 -9.32
N PRO A 25 -15.92 2.24 -9.21
CA PRO A 25 -14.52 1.87 -9.25
C PRO A 25 -13.86 2.21 -10.59
N GLU A 26 -12.61 2.62 -10.51
CA GLU A 26 -11.74 2.80 -11.66
C GLU A 26 -10.97 1.49 -11.93
N SER A 27 -10.72 1.23 -13.20
CA SER A 27 -9.92 0.10 -13.67
C SER A 27 -9.22 0.48 -14.97
N PHE A 28 -8.10 -0.18 -15.23
CA PHE A 28 -7.45 -0.15 -16.53
C PHE A 28 -8.36 -0.74 -17.62
N ALA A 29 -8.06 -0.38 -18.87
CA ALA A 29 -8.57 -1.08 -20.04
C ALA A 29 -7.95 -2.48 -20.15
N ASP A 30 -8.65 -3.41 -20.82
CA ASP A 30 -8.25 -4.82 -20.91
C ASP A 30 -6.86 -5.03 -21.56
N ASP A 31 -6.44 -4.11 -22.43
CA ASP A 31 -5.16 -4.15 -23.15
C ASP A 31 -4.07 -3.26 -22.53
N ALA A 32 -4.31 -2.66 -21.35
CA ALA A 32 -3.39 -1.70 -20.73
C ALA A 32 -2.00 -2.27 -20.43
N LEU A 33 -1.87 -3.60 -20.30
CA LEU A 33 -0.61 -4.28 -20.04
C LEU A 33 0.04 -4.87 -21.31
N ALA A 34 -0.52 -4.61 -22.49
CA ALA A 34 -0.01 -5.16 -23.74
C ALA A 34 1.44 -4.70 -23.99
N GLY A 35 2.32 -5.68 -24.23
CA GLY A 35 3.74 -5.43 -24.51
C GLY A 35 4.66 -5.44 -23.29
N LEU A 36 4.12 -5.49 -22.07
CA LEU A 36 4.93 -5.73 -20.87
C LEU A 36 5.34 -7.21 -20.80
N THR A 37 6.57 -7.45 -20.37
CA THR A 37 7.11 -8.81 -20.19
C THR A 37 7.54 -8.96 -18.75
N ALA A 38 7.06 -10.01 -18.07
CA ALA A 38 7.36 -10.21 -16.66
C ALA A 38 8.78 -10.71 -16.42
N ASP A 39 9.40 -10.22 -15.35
CA ASP A 39 10.69 -10.65 -14.82
C ASP A 39 10.54 -10.99 -13.33
N THR A 40 10.70 -12.27 -12.98
CA THR A 40 10.52 -12.74 -11.61
C THR A 40 11.60 -12.26 -10.65
N SER A 41 12.82 -11.96 -11.13
CA SER A 41 13.90 -11.45 -10.29
C SER A 41 13.65 -9.99 -9.90
N ARG A 42 13.13 -9.19 -10.84
CA ARG A 42 12.62 -7.85 -10.52
C ARG A 42 11.40 -7.94 -9.60
N GLY A 43 10.52 -8.90 -9.86
CA GLY A 43 9.33 -9.15 -9.04
C GLY A 43 9.65 -9.46 -7.58
N GLU A 44 10.71 -10.23 -7.33
CA GLU A 44 11.22 -10.50 -5.98
C GLU A 44 11.68 -9.21 -5.28
N THR A 45 12.38 -8.34 -6.02
CA THR A 45 12.82 -7.04 -5.49
C THR A 45 11.61 -6.16 -5.13
N VAL A 46 10.60 -6.11 -6.00
CA VAL A 46 9.35 -5.37 -5.74
C VAL A 46 8.59 -5.97 -4.56
N PHE A 47 8.54 -7.29 -4.44
CA PHE A 47 7.90 -8.00 -3.32
C PHE A 47 8.51 -7.61 -1.97
N HIS A 48 9.84 -7.54 -1.90
CA HIS A 48 10.54 -7.07 -0.71
C HIS A 48 10.34 -5.57 -0.48
N ALA A 49 10.49 -4.73 -1.51
CA ALA A 49 10.30 -3.29 -1.37
C ALA A 49 8.87 -2.92 -0.91
N ALA A 50 7.86 -3.65 -1.40
CA ALA A 50 6.46 -3.47 -1.00
C ALA A 50 6.10 -4.10 0.36
N GLY A 51 6.98 -4.93 0.92
CA GLY A 51 6.78 -5.57 2.21
C GLY A 51 5.57 -6.51 2.25
N CYS A 52 5.24 -7.20 1.14
CA CYS A 52 4.03 -8.03 1.03
C CYS A 52 3.94 -9.07 2.16
N ALA A 53 5.06 -9.71 2.48
CA ALA A 53 5.14 -10.71 3.54
C ALA A 53 4.81 -10.15 4.95
N SER A 54 5.06 -8.86 5.20
CA SER A 54 4.87 -8.23 6.52
C SER A 54 3.41 -8.18 6.95
N CYS A 55 2.48 -8.21 5.99
CA CYS A 55 1.04 -8.22 6.27
C CYS A 55 0.40 -9.58 5.93
N HIS A 56 0.91 -10.26 4.91
CA HIS A 56 0.25 -11.44 4.37
C HIS A 56 0.82 -12.78 4.85
N THR A 57 1.87 -12.79 5.66
CA THR A 57 2.30 -14.02 6.35
C THR A 57 1.51 -14.16 7.65
N ALA A 58 0.96 -15.36 7.90
CA ALA A 58 0.21 -15.59 9.13
C ALA A 58 1.08 -15.40 10.39
N PRO A 59 0.54 -14.82 11.48
CA PRO A 59 1.30 -14.61 12.72
C PRO A 59 1.85 -15.92 13.30
N GLY A 60 3.12 -15.90 13.70
CA GLY A 60 3.77 -17.06 14.35
C GLY A 60 4.24 -18.16 13.41
N VAL A 61 4.18 -17.96 12.09
CA VAL A 61 4.80 -18.83 11.10
C VAL A 61 6.28 -18.46 10.95
N ASP A 62 7.17 -19.44 11.17
CA ASP A 62 8.61 -19.27 10.98
C ASP A 62 8.93 -18.94 9.50
N SER A 63 9.70 -17.88 9.28
CA SER A 63 10.08 -17.35 7.95
C SER A 63 11.16 -18.17 7.22
N LYS A 64 11.27 -19.48 7.50
CA LYS A 64 12.30 -20.33 6.88
C LYS A 64 11.82 -20.84 5.52
N GLY A 65 12.37 -20.26 4.45
CA GLY A 65 12.05 -20.61 3.07
C GLY A 65 11.17 -19.56 2.40
N ALA A 66 10.55 -19.92 1.27
CA ALA A 66 9.62 -19.02 0.58
C ALA A 66 8.41 -18.73 1.49
N PRO A 67 7.99 -17.46 1.65
CA PRO A 67 6.90 -17.10 2.53
C PRO A 67 5.57 -17.68 2.04
N VAL A 68 4.74 -18.16 2.98
CA VAL A 68 3.37 -18.59 2.71
C VAL A 68 2.43 -17.44 3.05
N LEU A 69 1.78 -16.87 2.02
CA LEU A 69 1.03 -15.61 2.14
C LEU A 69 -0.46 -15.82 2.47
N SER A 70 -0.75 -16.61 3.51
CA SER A 70 -2.12 -17.00 3.90
C SER A 70 -2.94 -15.90 4.58
N GLY A 71 -2.34 -14.75 4.88
CA GLY A 71 -3.00 -13.60 5.49
C GLY A 71 -3.27 -13.75 6.97
N GLY A 72 -4.24 -12.98 7.48
CA GLY A 72 -4.72 -13.06 8.86
C GLY A 72 -4.12 -12.04 9.83
N GLN A 73 -3.14 -11.24 9.42
CA GLN A 73 -2.68 -10.10 10.22
C GLN A 73 -3.83 -9.12 10.45
N ARG A 74 -3.95 -8.62 11.68
CA ARG A 74 -5.04 -7.74 12.12
C ARG A 74 -4.55 -6.32 12.33
N PHE A 75 -5.29 -5.36 11.78
CA PHE A 75 -4.99 -3.93 11.84
C PHE A 75 -6.17 -3.20 12.51
N PRO A 76 -6.14 -3.05 13.84
CA PRO A 76 -7.15 -2.27 14.55
C PRO A 76 -7.04 -0.78 14.17
N SER A 77 -8.19 -0.11 14.11
CA SER A 77 -8.30 1.32 13.82
C SER A 77 -9.59 1.88 14.43
N ASP A 78 -9.74 3.21 14.36
CA ASP A 78 -10.99 3.89 14.75
C ASP A 78 -12.22 3.50 13.91
N PHE A 79 -11.99 2.85 12.75
CA PHE A 79 -13.04 2.42 11.83
C PHE A 79 -13.44 0.94 12.00
N GLY A 80 -12.76 0.21 12.89
CA GLY A 80 -12.86 -1.24 13.05
C GLY A 80 -11.54 -1.94 12.78
N THR A 81 -11.58 -3.28 12.66
CA THR A 81 -10.38 -4.08 12.41
C THR A 81 -10.33 -4.54 10.96
N PHE A 82 -9.30 -4.13 10.24
CA PHE A 82 -8.97 -4.68 8.93
C PHE A 82 -8.13 -5.94 9.11
N ILE A 83 -8.30 -6.90 8.20
CA ILE A 83 -7.61 -8.20 8.25
C ILE A 83 -6.99 -8.44 6.89
N ALA A 84 -5.69 -8.70 6.85
CA ALA A 84 -4.98 -9.00 5.61
C ALA A 84 -5.57 -10.28 4.96
N PRO A 85 -5.94 -10.24 3.68
CA PRO A 85 -6.42 -11.42 2.97
C PRO A 85 -5.28 -12.40 2.67
N ASN A 86 -5.64 -13.62 2.32
CA ASN A 86 -4.75 -14.58 1.68
C ASN A 86 -4.44 -14.09 0.25
N ILE A 87 -3.14 -13.92 -0.05
CA ILE A 87 -2.64 -13.57 -1.39
C ILE A 87 -1.64 -14.62 -1.90
N SER A 88 -1.69 -15.83 -1.36
CA SER A 88 -0.91 -16.96 -1.87
C SER A 88 -1.35 -17.35 -3.28
N SER A 89 -0.57 -18.22 -3.92
CA SER A 89 -0.88 -18.75 -5.26
C SER A 89 -1.99 -19.82 -5.26
N ASP A 90 -2.71 -20.01 -4.15
CA ASP A 90 -3.89 -20.90 -4.14
C ASP A 90 -4.97 -20.38 -5.09
N PRO A 91 -5.51 -21.22 -5.98
CA PRO A 91 -6.44 -20.79 -7.03
C PRO A 91 -7.86 -20.51 -6.52
N THR A 92 -8.20 -20.93 -5.29
CA THR A 92 -9.56 -20.80 -4.75
C THR A 92 -9.66 -19.73 -3.66
N HIS A 93 -8.68 -19.67 -2.77
CA HIS A 93 -8.69 -18.82 -1.58
C HIS A 93 -7.64 -17.71 -1.60
N GLY A 94 -6.62 -17.86 -2.46
CA GLY A 94 -5.59 -16.85 -2.72
C GLY A 94 -5.86 -16.07 -4.01
N ILE A 95 -4.78 -15.64 -4.66
CA ILE A 95 -4.81 -14.89 -5.93
C ILE A 95 -4.28 -15.73 -7.10
N GLY A 96 -4.23 -17.06 -6.98
CA GLY A 96 -3.63 -17.95 -7.99
C GLY A 96 -4.25 -17.83 -9.40
N GLU A 97 -5.53 -17.46 -9.48
CA GLU A 97 -6.24 -17.25 -10.75
C GLU A 97 -6.31 -15.78 -11.18
N TRP A 98 -5.73 -14.84 -10.40
CA TRP A 98 -5.72 -13.43 -10.77
C TRP A 98 -4.80 -13.20 -11.97
N SER A 99 -5.25 -12.37 -12.91
CA SER A 99 -4.39 -11.85 -13.95
C SER A 99 -3.47 -10.75 -13.41
N ALA A 100 -2.41 -10.41 -14.14
CA ALA A 100 -1.59 -9.24 -13.81
C ALA A 100 -2.42 -7.93 -13.84
N LEU A 101 -3.48 -7.88 -14.67
CA LEU A 101 -4.41 -6.75 -14.75
C LEU A 101 -5.24 -6.61 -13.47
N ASP A 102 -5.67 -7.73 -12.89
CA ASP A 102 -6.38 -7.75 -11.61
C ASP A 102 -5.50 -7.20 -10.48
N LEU A 103 -4.24 -7.66 -10.40
CA LEU A 103 -3.28 -7.15 -9.42
C LEU A 103 -3.00 -5.66 -9.64
N ALA A 104 -2.84 -5.22 -10.90
CA ALA A 104 -2.63 -3.82 -11.24
C ALA A 104 -3.83 -2.95 -10.84
N ASN A 105 -5.06 -3.39 -11.09
CA ASN A 105 -6.27 -2.67 -10.65
C ASN A 105 -6.38 -2.58 -9.13
N ALA A 106 -6.03 -3.66 -8.43
CA ALA A 106 -6.01 -3.69 -6.97
C ALA A 106 -4.99 -2.68 -6.43
N MET A 107 -3.74 -2.74 -6.90
CA MET A 107 -2.66 -1.90 -6.40
C MET A 107 -2.79 -0.43 -6.82
N LYS A 108 -3.15 -0.15 -8.08
CA LYS A 108 -3.19 1.23 -8.60
C LYS A 108 -4.46 1.97 -8.20
N PHE A 109 -5.61 1.29 -8.17
CA PHE A 109 -6.90 1.94 -7.96
C PHE A 109 -7.63 1.46 -6.71
N GLY A 110 -7.15 0.42 -6.03
CA GLY A 110 -7.90 -0.19 -4.93
C GLY A 110 -9.22 -0.78 -5.43
N THR A 111 -9.21 -1.46 -6.58
CA THR A 111 -10.39 -2.09 -7.19
C THR A 111 -10.19 -3.60 -7.27
N SER A 112 -11.14 -4.37 -6.76
CA SER A 112 -11.12 -5.84 -6.82
C SER A 112 -11.42 -6.36 -8.22
N PRO A 113 -11.11 -7.64 -8.53
CA PRO A 113 -11.52 -8.27 -9.78
C PRO A 113 -13.04 -8.18 -10.03
N ASP A 114 -13.84 -8.27 -8.97
CA ASP A 114 -15.31 -8.12 -9.03
C ASP A 114 -15.81 -6.67 -9.13
N GLY A 115 -14.92 -5.70 -9.36
CA GLY A 115 -15.28 -4.29 -9.46
C GLY A 115 -15.83 -3.71 -8.16
N GLN A 116 -15.22 -4.04 -7.01
CA GLN A 116 -15.54 -3.44 -5.71
C GLN A 116 -14.36 -2.62 -5.20
N HIS A 117 -14.63 -1.59 -4.39
CA HIS A 117 -13.56 -0.81 -3.77
C HIS A 117 -12.89 -1.55 -2.62
N TYR A 118 -11.57 -1.59 -2.59
CA TYR A 118 -10.79 -1.88 -1.40
C TYR A 118 -10.78 -0.70 -0.42
N TYR A 119 -10.54 -1.01 0.86
CA TYR A 119 -10.32 0.01 1.89
C TYR A 119 -8.85 0.44 1.83
N PRO A 120 -8.52 1.70 2.13
CA PRO A 120 -7.14 2.21 2.05
C PRO A 120 -6.19 1.59 3.07
N ALA A 121 -6.66 0.69 3.94
CA ALA A 121 -5.81 -0.21 4.72
C ALA A 121 -4.97 -1.15 3.83
N PHE A 122 -5.44 -1.45 2.61
CA PHE A 122 -4.57 -1.88 1.53
C PHE A 122 -3.98 -0.62 0.90
N PRO A 123 -2.66 -0.38 0.94
CA PRO A 123 -2.07 0.94 0.67
C PRO A 123 -1.98 1.26 -0.83
N TYR A 124 -3.09 1.06 -1.56
CA TYR A 124 -3.23 1.45 -2.96
C TYR A 124 -3.05 2.95 -3.16
N THR A 125 -3.28 3.77 -2.13
CA THR A 125 -2.99 5.20 -2.16
C THR A 125 -1.51 5.48 -2.35
N SER A 126 -0.62 4.62 -1.84
CA SER A 126 0.83 4.69 -2.05
C SER A 126 1.21 4.00 -3.37
N TYR A 127 0.74 2.76 -3.58
CA TYR A 127 1.02 1.97 -4.78
C TYR A 127 0.48 2.57 -6.09
N ALA A 128 -0.44 3.53 -6.04
CA ALA A 128 -0.86 4.32 -7.19
C ALA A 128 0.31 4.96 -7.93
N ARG A 129 1.45 5.21 -7.25
CA ARG A 129 2.69 5.74 -7.84
C ARG A 129 3.63 4.67 -8.40
N ALA A 130 3.35 3.39 -8.17
CA ALA A 130 4.20 2.29 -8.64
C ALA A 130 4.13 2.17 -10.17
N GLU A 131 5.25 1.79 -10.78
CA GLU A 131 5.32 1.49 -12.20
C GLU A 131 4.51 0.23 -12.50
N VAL A 132 3.76 0.26 -13.60
CA VAL A 132 2.91 -0.88 -13.97
C VAL A 132 3.75 -2.12 -14.30
N GLN A 133 4.95 -1.93 -14.88
CA GLN A 133 5.89 -3.01 -15.13
C GLN A 133 6.31 -3.73 -13.84
N ASP A 134 6.55 -2.98 -12.75
CA ASP A 134 6.93 -3.57 -11.46
C ASP A 134 5.79 -4.42 -10.88
N ILE A 135 4.53 -4.07 -11.15
CA ILE A 135 3.37 -4.87 -10.74
C ILE A 135 3.26 -6.16 -11.56
N VAL A 136 3.55 -6.11 -12.86
CA VAL A 136 3.61 -7.30 -13.72
C VAL A 136 4.72 -8.25 -13.27
N ASP A 137 5.89 -7.70 -12.93
CA ASP A 137 7.02 -8.46 -12.39
C ASP A 137 6.65 -9.08 -11.03
N LEU A 138 6.03 -8.30 -10.14
CA LEU A 138 5.53 -8.77 -8.84
C LEU A 138 4.51 -9.90 -9.00
N HIS A 139 3.55 -9.78 -9.91
CA HIS A 139 2.57 -10.84 -10.18
C HIS A 139 3.26 -12.16 -10.55
N ALA A 140 4.24 -12.10 -11.45
CA ALA A 140 4.99 -13.29 -11.85
C ALA A 140 5.78 -13.90 -10.70
N TYR A 141 6.39 -13.10 -9.82
CA TYR A 141 7.07 -13.60 -8.63
C TYR A 141 6.09 -14.24 -7.63
N LEU A 142 4.94 -13.59 -7.35
CA LEU A 142 3.91 -14.12 -6.45
C LEU A 142 3.40 -15.50 -6.93
N ALA A 143 3.28 -15.70 -8.25
CA ALA A 143 2.90 -16.99 -8.82
C ALA A 143 3.93 -18.12 -8.56
N THR A 144 5.18 -17.79 -8.20
CA THR A 144 6.20 -18.78 -7.83
C THR A 144 6.15 -19.21 -6.37
N LEU A 145 5.47 -18.43 -5.52
CA LEU A 145 5.35 -18.69 -4.09
C LEU A 145 4.36 -19.82 -3.80
N PRO A 146 4.45 -20.49 -2.63
CA PRO A 146 3.52 -21.55 -2.27
C PRO A 146 2.08 -21.06 -2.09
N GLY A 147 1.13 -21.88 -2.53
CA GLY A 147 -0.30 -21.68 -2.29
C GLY A 147 -0.73 -22.20 -0.92
N ASP A 148 -1.72 -21.54 -0.32
CA ASP A 148 -2.35 -21.94 0.94
C ASP A 148 -3.87 -21.86 0.83
N ALA A 149 -4.57 -22.93 1.19
CA ALA A 149 -6.02 -23.03 1.05
C ALA A 149 -6.81 -22.35 2.18
N THR A 150 -6.17 -21.58 3.06
CA THR A 150 -6.84 -20.85 4.14
C THR A 150 -7.71 -19.73 3.57
N PRO A 151 -9.04 -19.73 3.78
CA PRO A 151 -9.89 -18.66 3.29
C PRO A 151 -9.58 -17.33 3.98
N SER A 152 -9.60 -16.24 3.20
CA SER A 152 -9.51 -14.88 3.73
C SER A 152 -10.63 -14.60 4.74
N GLN A 153 -10.29 -13.98 5.86
CA GLN A 153 -11.27 -13.56 6.85
C GLN A 153 -11.89 -12.21 6.45
N PRO A 154 -13.21 -12.01 6.66
CA PRO A 154 -13.84 -10.73 6.41
C PRO A 154 -13.35 -9.68 7.41
N HIS A 155 -13.28 -8.42 7.00
CA HIS A 155 -12.98 -7.33 7.93
C HIS A 155 -14.07 -7.17 8.99
N GLU A 156 -13.67 -6.75 10.18
CA GLU A 156 -14.55 -6.46 11.31
C GLU A 156 -14.83 -4.95 11.37
N VAL A 157 -15.52 -4.46 10.34
CA VAL A 157 -15.84 -3.05 10.15
C VAL A 157 -17.36 -2.90 10.23
N GLY A 158 -17.82 -2.02 11.13
CA GLY A 158 -19.25 -1.80 11.38
C GLY A 158 -19.88 -0.75 10.47
N PHE A 159 -21.20 -0.60 10.55
CA PHE A 159 -21.90 0.53 9.95
C PHE A 159 -21.44 1.86 10.59
N PRO A 160 -21.23 2.94 9.80
CA PRO A 160 -21.47 3.05 8.36
C PRO A 160 -20.28 2.68 7.47
N PHE A 161 -19.12 2.34 8.04
CA PHE A 161 -17.87 2.12 7.32
C PHE A 161 -17.85 0.83 6.48
N ASN A 162 -18.77 -0.10 6.72
CA ASN A 162 -18.92 -1.32 5.93
C ASN A 162 -19.53 -1.11 4.52
N ILE A 163 -20.03 0.09 4.21
CA ILE A 163 -20.61 0.42 2.91
C ILE A 163 -19.49 0.72 1.92
N ARG A 164 -19.06 -0.31 1.17
CA ARG A 164 -17.96 -0.21 0.17
C ARG A 164 -18.13 0.93 -0.83
N LEU A 165 -19.36 1.24 -1.24
CA LEU A 165 -19.66 2.33 -2.18
C LEU A 165 -19.22 3.71 -1.66
N ALA A 166 -19.20 3.91 -0.34
CA ALA A 166 -18.73 5.16 0.27
C ALA A 166 -17.23 5.43 -0.03
N MET A 167 -16.45 4.38 -0.34
CA MET A 167 -15.04 4.53 -0.71
C MET A 167 -14.86 5.26 -2.04
N GLY A 168 -15.82 5.23 -2.96
CA GLY A 168 -15.71 6.00 -4.19
C GLY A 168 -15.75 7.51 -3.92
N GLY A 169 -16.63 7.94 -3.02
CA GLY A 169 -16.65 9.32 -2.54
C GLY A 169 -15.38 9.69 -1.75
N TRP A 170 -14.85 8.78 -0.93
CA TRP A 170 -13.58 8.99 -0.24
C TRP A 170 -12.41 9.16 -1.22
N LYS A 171 -12.33 8.29 -2.24
CA LYS A 171 -11.29 8.37 -3.29
C LYS A 171 -11.40 9.67 -4.08
N PHE A 172 -12.61 10.08 -4.45
CA PHE A 172 -12.83 11.36 -5.13
C PHE A 172 -12.28 12.57 -4.35
N LEU A 173 -12.24 12.50 -3.02
CA LEU A 173 -11.72 13.59 -2.17
C LEU A 173 -10.22 13.48 -1.86
N PHE A 174 -9.69 12.26 -1.73
CA PHE A 174 -8.38 12.04 -1.11
C PHE A 174 -7.40 11.18 -1.92
N PHE A 175 -7.87 10.43 -2.91
CA PHE A 175 -6.99 9.60 -3.73
C PHE A 175 -6.21 10.48 -4.71
N SER A 176 -4.90 10.24 -4.79
CA SER A 176 -3.98 10.91 -5.70
C SER A 176 -2.77 10.02 -5.95
N ASP A 177 -2.33 9.95 -7.20
CA ASP A 177 -1.08 9.31 -7.65
C ASP A 177 0.08 10.32 -7.77
N GLU A 178 -0.12 11.56 -7.33
CA GLU A 178 0.91 12.60 -7.34
C GLU A 178 1.96 12.39 -6.26
N TRP A 179 3.22 12.61 -6.58
CA TRP A 179 4.32 12.58 -5.62
C TRP A 179 4.21 13.70 -4.59
N THR A 180 4.53 13.41 -3.33
CA THR A 180 4.44 14.38 -2.24
C THR A 180 5.65 15.32 -2.26
N ILE A 181 6.86 14.75 -2.39
CA ILE A 181 8.10 15.53 -2.44
C ILE A 181 8.72 15.44 -3.84
N GLY A 182 9.33 16.53 -4.29
CA GLY A 182 10.09 16.55 -5.54
C GLY A 182 11.45 15.85 -5.38
N ALA A 183 11.90 15.16 -6.44
CA ALA A 183 13.20 14.51 -6.48
C ALA A 183 14.07 15.14 -7.60
N PRO A 184 15.11 15.92 -7.28
CA PRO A 184 15.88 16.67 -8.27
C PRO A 184 16.96 15.87 -9.02
N ASN A 185 17.18 14.60 -8.67
CA ASN A 185 18.17 13.73 -9.31
C ASN A 185 17.74 12.25 -9.22
N GLU A 186 18.39 11.39 -10.01
CA GLU A 186 18.05 9.96 -10.13
C GLU A 186 18.09 9.19 -8.80
N GLN A 187 19.04 9.49 -7.92
CA GLN A 187 19.13 8.83 -6.61
C GLN A 187 17.92 9.16 -5.73
N LEU A 188 17.52 10.44 -5.69
CA LEU A 188 16.34 10.88 -4.96
C LEU A 188 15.05 10.43 -5.64
N GLU A 189 15.02 10.26 -6.97
CA GLU A 189 13.87 9.70 -7.67
C GLU A 189 13.66 8.23 -7.27
N ARG A 190 14.76 7.46 -7.23
CA ARG A 190 14.72 6.07 -6.76
C ARG A 190 14.31 5.97 -5.30
N GLY A 191 14.89 6.80 -4.43
CA GLY A 191 14.55 6.85 -3.01
C GLY A 191 13.09 7.21 -2.78
N ARG A 192 12.61 8.24 -3.48
CA ARG A 192 11.20 8.65 -3.45
C ARG A 192 10.27 7.53 -3.90
N TYR A 193 10.61 6.82 -4.98
CA TYR A 193 9.82 5.68 -5.46
C TYR A 193 9.73 4.57 -4.40
N LEU A 194 10.85 4.26 -3.76
CA LEU A 194 10.90 3.23 -2.71
C LEU A 194 10.21 3.68 -1.40
N VAL A 195 10.20 4.97 -1.07
CA VAL A 195 9.60 5.47 0.18
C VAL A 195 8.11 5.80 0.02
N GLU A 196 7.73 6.53 -1.03
CA GLU A 196 6.35 7.02 -1.21
C GLU A 196 5.45 6.04 -1.97
N ALA A 197 6.01 5.16 -2.80
CA ALA A 197 5.23 4.20 -3.59
C ALA A 197 5.29 2.78 -3.00
N LEU A 198 6.41 2.07 -3.21
CA LEU A 198 6.50 0.66 -2.82
C LEU A 198 6.58 0.48 -1.31
N GLY A 199 7.48 1.17 -0.62
CA GLY A 199 7.66 1.01 0.82
C GLY A 199 6.59 1.68 1.68
N HIS A 200 5.66 2.44 1.07
CA HIS A 200 4.48 3.06 1.69
C HIS A 200 4.74 3.65 3.07
N CYS A 201 5.91 4.26 3.28
CA CYS A 201 6.40 4.62 4.63
C CYS A 201 5.45 5.61 5.33
N ALA A 202 4.79 6.47 4.54
CA ALA A 202 3.81 7.42 5.00
C ALA A 202 2.57 6.79 5.65
N GLU A 203 2.23 5.54 5.32
CA GLU A 203 1.05 4.89 5.88
C GLU A 203 1.14 4.69 7.40
N CYS A 204 2.38 4.63 7.93
CA CYS A 204 2.68 4.59 9.35
C CYS A 204 3.28 5.92 9.87
N HIS A 205 4.16 6.56 9.09
CA HIS A 205 4.93 7.72 9.55
C HIS A 205 4.29 9.07 9.26
N THR A 206 3.10 9.13 8.64
CA THR A 206 2.36 10.38 8.42
C THR A 206 1.06 10.36 9.22
N PRO A 207 0.70 11.44 9.93
CA PRO A 207 -0.56 11.49 10.68
C PRO A 207 -1.77 11.40 9.74
N ARG A 208 -2.90 10.98 10.29
CA ARG A 208 -4.17 10.84 9.55
C ARG A 208 -5.19 11.87 9.98
N GLY A 209 -5.96 12.34 9.01
CA GLY A 209 -7.14 13.16 9.23
C GLY A 209 -8.33 12.36 9.79
N PRO A 210 -9.44 13.05 10.13
CA PRO A 210 -10.61 12.43 10.76
C PRO A 210 -11.33 11.38 9.89
N LEU A 211 -11.08 11.38 8.57
CA LEU A 211 -11.62 10.40 7.62
C LEU A 211 -10.59 9.34 7.21
N GLY A 212 -9.48 9.23 7.95
CA GLY A 212 -8.44 8.22 7.73
C GLY A 212 -7.49 8.51 6.57
N ASN A 213 -7.66 9.62 5.84
CA ASN A 213 -6.72 10.08 4.82
C ASN A 213 -5.39 10.51 5.46
N LEU A 214 -4.28 10.34 4.75
CA LEU A 214 -3.00 10.90 5.16
C LEU A 214 -3.06 12.43 5.12
N ASP A 215 -2.46 13.07 6.13
CA ASP A 215 -2.22 14.51 6.14
C ASP A 215 -0.84 14.81 5.53
N ASN A 216 -0.83 15.03 4.22
CA ASN A 216 0.40 15.29 3.47
C ASN A 216 1.09 16.60 3.87
N SER A 217 0.43 17.50 4.62
CA SER A 217 1.09 18.70 5.15
C SER A 217 2.06 18.42 6.30
N ALA A 218 1.95 17.24 6.91
CA ALA A 218 2.78 16.74 8.00
C ALA A 218 3.53 15.45 7.59
N TRP A 219 3.96 15.39 6.33
CA TRP A 219 4.60 14.24 5.69
C TRP A 219 5.75 13.67 6.53
N LEU A 220 5.65 12.39 6.91
CA LEU A 220 6.67 11.62 7.61
C LEU A 220 7.06 12.13 9.02
N THR A 221 6.26 13.01 9.61
CA THR A 221 6.50 13.61 10.96
C THR A 221 6.09 12.70 12.15
N GLY A 222 5.74 11.45 11.86
CA GLY A 222 5.28 10.44 12.82
C GLY A 222 3.81 10.58 13.19
N ALA A 223 3.23 9.51 13.73
CA ALA A 223 1.81 9.44 14.05
C ALA A 223 1.55 8.61 15.31
N PRO A 224 0.43 8.82 16.03
CA PRO A 224 -0.04 7.86 17.01
C PRO A 224 -0.18 6.46 16.37
N ASP A 225 0.21 5.41 17.10
CA ASP A 225 0.02 4.05 16.60
C ASP A 225 -1.49 3.76 16.44
N PRO A 226 -1.95 3.22 15.29
CA PRO A 226 -3.38 2.95 15.05
C PRO A 226 -4.04 2.00 16.06
N SER A 227 -3.26 1.16 16.75
CA SER A 227 -3.75 0.32 17.84
C SER A 227 -4.03 1.09 19.15
N GLY A 228 -3.69 2.38 19.19
CA GLY A 228 -3.80 3.25 20.35
C GLY A 228 -2.65 3.10 21.37
N LYS A 229 -1.60 2.36 21.04
CA LYS A 229 -0.46 2.07 21.94
C LYS A 229 0.85 2.60 21.37
N GLY A 230 1.37 3.67 21.96
CA GLY A 230 2.64 4.25 21.56
C GLY A 230 2.51 5.19 20.35
N ARG A 231 3.62 5.45 19.69
CA ARG A 231 3.73 6.39 18.58
C ARG A 231 4.71 5.83 17.54
N VAL A 232 4.33 5.90 16.28
CA VAL A 232 5.25 5.72 15.16
C VAL A 232 6.14 6.97 15.07
N PRO A 233 7.47 6.83 15.07
CA PRO A 233 8.38 7.96 15.20
C PRO A 233 8.33 8.89 13.98
N ASP A 234 8.77 10.11 14.21
CA ASP A 234 9.08 11.08 13.16
C ASP A 234 10.36 10.63 12.45
N ILE A 235 10.30 10.49 11.13
CA ILE A 235 11.44 10.07 10.30
C ILE A 235 11.95 11.19 9.39
N THR A 236 11.60 12.44 9.70
CA THR A 236 12.21 13.62 9.09
C THR A 236 13.65 13.81 9.60
N PRO A 237 14.54 14.40 8.79
CA PRO A 237 15.95 14.49 9.13
C PRO A 237 16.21 15.34 10.37
N GLN A 238 15.37 16.34 10.65
CA GLN A 238 15.49 17.23 11.81
C GLN A 238 15.27 16.48 13.13
N THR A 239 14.39 15.47 13.12
CA THR A 239 14.10 14.68 14.32
C THR A 239 14.96 13.42 14.43
N LEU A 240 15.25 12.74 13.30
CA LEU A 240 16.08 11.53 13.31
C LEU A 240 17.52 11.81 13.76
N GLY A 241 18.14 12.85 13.21
CA GLY A 241 19.54 13.18 13.49
C GLY A 241 20.57 12.13 13.04
N TRP A 242 20.15 11.13 12.27
CA TRP A 242 21.03 10.08 11.71
C TRP A 242 21.66 10.54 10.40
N SER A 243 22.86 10.04 10.10
CA SER A 243 23.45 10.23 8.77
C SER A 243 22.81 9.32 7.73
N GLU A 244 23.07 9.59 6.44
CA GLU A 244 22.67 8.70 5.35
C GLU A 244 23.25 7.29 5.53
N GLY A 245 24.51 7.19 5.98
CA GLY A 245 25.18 5.90 6.24
C GLY A 245 24.56 5.14 7.42
N ASP A 246 24.16 5.85 8.48
CA ASP A 246 23.45 5.27 9.61
C ASP A 246 22.10 4.67 9.19
N LEU A 247 21.35 5.39 8.36
CA LEU A 247 20.07 4.91 7.82
C LEU A 247 20.26 3.70 6.90
N ALA A 248 21.22 3.75 5.98
CA ALA A 248 21.52 2.63 5.09
C ALA A 248 21.91 1.38 5.88
N TYR A 249 22.74 1.53 6.93
CA TYR A 249 23.11 0.44 7.82
C TYR A 249 21.94 -0.09 8.65
N TYR A 250 21.05 0.80 9.11
CA TYR A 250 19.83 0.42 9.80
C TYR A 250 18.91 -0.43 8.90
N PHE A 251 18.70 -0.03 7.65
CA PHE A 251 17.91 -0.81 6.69
C PHE A 251 18.55 -2.13 6.30
N GLU A 252 19.88 -2.23 6.41
CA GLU A 252 20.61 -3.48 6.20
C GLU A 252 20.50 -4.45 7.38
N SER A 253 20.71 -3.94 8.59
CA SER A 253 21.03 -4.77 9.76
C SER A 253 19.95 -4.78 10.83
N GLY A 254 19.07 -3.78 10.83
CA GLY A 254 18.11 -3.50 11.90
C GLY A 254 18.70 -2.90 13.16
N PHE A 255 19.99 -2.58 13.17
CA PHE A 255 20.62 -1.88 14.28
C PHE A 255 20.62 -0.38 14.08
N THR A 256 20.17 0.32 15.12
CA THR A 256 20.29 1.78 15.24
C THR A 256 21.76 2.17 15.48
N PRO A 257 22.14 3.45 15.32
CA PRO A 257 23.51 3.92 15.59
C PRO A 257 23.98 3.66 17.03
N ASP A 258 23.05 3.62 17.98
CA ASP A 258 23.31 3.30 19.40
C ASP A 258 23.28 1.78 19.70
N PHE A 259 23.28 0.94 18.66
CA PHE A 259 23.24 -0.52 18.70
C PHE A 259 21.98 -1.14 19.34
N ASP A 260 20.90 -0.37 19.48
CA ASP A 260 19.56 -0.92 19.72
C ASP A 260 19.00 -1.55 18.43
N SER A 261 18.00 -2.43 18.54
CA SER A 261 17.39 -3.15 17.40
C SER A 261 16.00 -2.63 17.04
N SER A 262 15.61 -2.72 15.77
CA SER A 262 14.25 -2.43 15.32
C SER A 262 13.23 -3.33 16.03
N GLY A 263 12.23 -2.73 16.69
CA GLY A 263 11.14 -3.44 17.34
C GLY A 263 9.82 -3.39 16.56
N GLY A 264 8.88 -4.24 16.96
CA GLY A 264 7.50 -4.22 16.45
C GLY A 264 7.40 -4.43 14.93
N HIS A 265 6.45 -3.73 14.28
CA HIS A 265 6.23 -3.84 12.84
C HIS A 265 7.42 -3.37 12.00
N MET A 266 8.22 -2.44 12.51
CA MET A 266 9.39 -1.94 11.77
C MET A 266 10.47 -3.02 11.58
N ALA A 267 10.56 -3.99 12.50
CA ALA A 267 11.47 -5.13 12.34
C ALA A 267 11.19 -5.92 11.04
N HIS A 268 9.93 -6.13 10.72
CA HIS A 268 9.54 -6.79 9.47
C HIS A 268 9.81 -5.93 8.23
N VAL A 269 9.66 -4.60 8.34
CA VAL A 269 10.01 -3.69 7.25
C VAL A 269 11.50 -3.75 6.98
N VAL A 270 12.34 -3.62 8.01
CA VAL A 270 13.79 -3.73 7.90
C VAL A 270 14.21 -5.09 7.33
N GLU A 271 13.61 -6.20 7.78
CA GLU A 271 13.94 -7.53 7.25
C GLU A 271 13.73 -7.61 5.72
N ASN A 272 12.70 -6.95 5.20
CA ASN A 272 12.48 -6.88 3.76
C ASN A 272 13.46 -5.92 3.08
N LEU A 273 13.70 -4.73 3.66
CA LEU A 273 14.66 -3.77 3.10
C LEU A 273 16.09 -4.34 3.06
N GLY A 274 16.46 -5.17 4.03
CA GLY A 274 17.75 -5.86 4.08
C GLY A 274 17.98 -6.84 2.92
N LYS A 275 16.90 -7.26 2.23
CA LYS A 275 16.95 -8.11 1.02
C LYS A 275 17.09 -7.29 -0.27
N LEU A 276 16.97 -5.96 -0.21
CA LEU A 276 17.17 -5.08 -1.35
C LEU A 276 18.66 -4.87 -1.65
N PRO A 277 19.02 -4.55 -2.91
CA PRO A 277 20.36 -4.10 -3.25
C PRO A 277 20.82 -2.92 -2.40
N ALA A 278 22.12 -2.82 -2.12
CA ALA A 278 22.69 -1.72 -1.32
C ALA A 278 22.30 -0.33 -1.86
N GLN A 279 22.35 -0.14 -3.18
CA GLN A 279 21.97 1.10 -3.84
C GLN A 279 20.53 1.55 -3.53
N ASP A 280 19.61 0.61 -3.31
CA ASP A 280 18.20 0.93 -3.04
C ASP A 280 18.05 1.40 -1.58
N ARG A 281 18.77 0.77 -0.64
CA ARG A 281 18.82 1.20 0.76
C ARG A 281 19.48 2.59 0.89
N GLU A 282 20.55 2.82 0.13
CA GLU A 282 21.22 4.13 0.04
C GLU A 282 20.29 5.19 -0.58
N ALA A 283 19.54 4.86 -1.63
CA ALA A 283 18.57 5.78 -2.23
C ALA A 283 17.44 6.16 -1.24
N ILE A 284 16.91 5.19 -0.49
CA ILE A 284 15.93 5.44 0.58
C ILE A 284 16.52 6.40 1.61
N ALA A 285 17.73 6.12 2.10
CA ALA A 285 18.41 6.96 3.08
C ALA A 285 18.62 8.39 2.56
N ALA A 286 19.12 8.54 1.33
CA ALA A 286 19.34 9.84 0.69
C ALA A 286 18.04 10.65 0.57
N TYR A 287 16.93 9.99 0.19
CA TYR A 287 15.63 10.65 0.12
C TYR A 287 15.12 11.12 1.48
N LEU A 288 15.23 10.29 2.53
CA LEU A 288 14.82 10.68 3.88
C LEU A 288 15.64 11.86 4.41
N ILE A 289 16.94 11.90 4.13
CA ILE A 289 17.81 13.02 4.51
C ILE A 289 17.50 14.31 3.74
N ALA A 290 16.97 14.19 2.51
CA ALA A 290 16.61 15.31 1.66
C ALA A 290 15.22 15.92 1.95
N LEU A 291 14.45 15.32 2.88
CA LEU A 291 13.15 15.87 3.28
C LEU A 291 13.29 17.27 3.91
N PRO A 292 12.30 18.16 3.68
CA PRO A 292 12.35 19.55 4.14
C PRO A 292 12.30 19.72 5.65
#